data_AF-A0AAV0AJW6-F1
#
_entry.id   AF-A0AAV0AJW6-F1
#
_cell.length_a   1.000
_cell.length_b   1.000
_cell.length_c   1.000
_cell.angle_alpha   90.00
_cell.angle_beta   90.00
_cell.angle_gamma   90.00
#
_symmetry.space_group_name_H-M   'P 1'
#
loop_
_entity.id
_entity.type
_entity.pdbx_description
1 polymer ?
#
loop_
_entity_poly.entity_id
_entity_poly.type
_entity_poly.pdbx_seq_one_letter_code
_entity_poly.pdbx_strand_id
1 'polypeptide(L)'
;MKTSNNKTQSFTKVDEIGDGVGKIGSSKPSDPSDRYIRSFRFQKLLNQDPAHHTINLLGTILADNHEDPKGTDDNDWCDTQRAILIINKTHFPTDTSYLSELTSTRNLRSVKSLGNNDVYHWCLGYFGSKNCLEDDDSDRRGPDLKFTLIAPATDLHINKYSKQTFKMIRETPDLYKRIVLPYIESIPSTRLNWLYNILEGKTESEKVIYRDPSPKDGFIIIPDLKWDQSTISSLYLICITNDRSIRSMRDLTYKHLKLLRSIRSRSIESVRTLKSQIELRRRMMDGTTSHNVKNPTVDSIRTDDDDDLTDLDSRIRLFVHYQPSYYHFHVHITHIDNIGLHGTTVGQSHLLDDIIDNLQLLHPLITSTSTKTLQVNSNDLNGNSSSCTNNDDDDNNNNDDDDDDDDDDSVEKIGFYQKKTFFYGLGTNHNLFEQLWKNQ
;
A
#
# COMPACT_ATOMS: atom_id res chain seq x y z
N MET A 1 -1.99 -36.20 -58.25
CA MET A 1 -0.65 -36.69 -58.66
C MET A 1 0.07 -35.55 -59.40
N LYS A 2 1.28 -35.21 -58.94
CA LYS A 2 2.30 -34.33 -59.57
C LYS A 2 1.94 -32.83 -59.68
N THR A 3 2.51 -31.92 -58.89
CA THR A 3 3.90 -31.42 -58.76
C THR A 3 4.47 -30.75 -60.02
N SER A 4 5.01 -29.53 -59.82
CA SER A 4 6.26 -28.93 -60.37
C SER A 4 6.03 -27.42 -60.64
N ASN A 5 6.59 -26.47 -59.88
CA ASN A 5 7.98 -26.06 -59.64
C ASN A 5 8.79 -25.76 -60.91
N ASN A 6 9.23 -24.49 -61.04
CA ASN A 6 10.47 -23.98 -61.66
C ASN A 6 10.33 -22.45 -61.84
N LYS A 7 11.34 -21.61 -61.75
CA LYS A 7 12.71 -21.67 -61.22
C LYS A 7 13.22 -20.22 -61.31
N THR A 8 14.03 -19.89 -60.32
CA THR A 8 14.91 -18.72 -60.15
C THR A 8 15.74 -18.39 -61.39
N GLN A 9 16.04 -17.10 -61.64
CA GLN A 9 17.42 -16.67 -61.87
C GLN A 9 17.65 -15.15 -61.73
N SER A 10 18.76 -14.88 -61.08
CA SER A 10 19.40 -13.66 -60.62
C SER A 10 20.20 -12.92 -61.72
N PHE A 11 20.38 -11.60 -61.55
CA PHE A 11 21.55 -10.88 -62.03
C PHE A 11 22.11 -9.93 -60.94
N THR A 12 23.42 -10.06 -60.74
CA THR A 12 24.45 -9.27 -60.01
C THR A 12 24.56 -7.81 -60.52
N LYS A 13 25.18 -6.77 -59.93
CA LYS A 13 26.17 -6.47 -58.84
C LYS A 13 26.15 -4.90 -58.66
N VAL A 14 26.22 -4.29 -57.46
CA VAL A 14 27.38 -3.57 -56.81
C VAL A 14 27.83 -2.31 -57.57
N ASP A 15 27.98 -1.06 -57.07
CA ASP A 15 28.05 -0.37 -55.75
C ASP A 15 27.70 1.13 -55.96
N GLU A 16 27.25 1.87 -54.92
CA GLU A 16 27.89 3.13 -54.43
C GLU A 16 27.08 3.82 -53.32
N ILE A 17 27.83 4.49 -52.44
CA ILE A 17 27.49 5.01 -51.11
C ILE A 17 26.80 6.38 -51.21
N GLY A 18 25.77 6.61 -50.40
CA GLY A 18 25.14 7.93 -50.22
C GLY A 18 24.45 8.04 -48.86
N ASP A 19 25.02 8.89 -48.00
CA ASP A 19 24.58 9.21 -46.64
C ASP A 19 23.12 9.70 -46.58
N GLY A 20 22.35 9.14 -45.64
CA GLY A 20 20.97 9.52 -45.38
C GLY A 20 20.57 9.14 -43.96
N VAL A 21 20.88 10.05 -43.02
CA VAL A 21 20.59 10.00 -41.58
C VAL A 21 19.17 9.48 -41.31
N GLY A 22 19.09 8.29 -40.72
CA GLY A 22 17.86 7.68 -40.25
C GLY A 22 17.27 8.46 -39.08
N LYS A 23 16.00 8.84 -39.21
CA LYS A 23 15.15 9.34 -38.12
C LYS A 23 15.09 8.30 -37.00
N ILE A 24 15.77 8.55 -35.90
CA ILE A 24 15.57 7.86 -34.62
C ILE A 24 14.96 8.88 -33.67
N GLY A 25 13.83 8.51 -33.04
CA GLY A 25 13.27 9.26 -31.93
C GLY A 25 11.75 9.27 -31.89
N SER A 26 11.12 8.13 -31.60
CA SER A 26 9.81 8.15 -30.97
C SER A 26 9.99 8.64 -29.53
N SER A 27 9.95 9.96 -29.32
CA SER A 27 9.96 10.54 -27.98
C SER A 27 8.70 10.08 -27.23
N LYS A 28 8.88 9.39 -26.10
CA LYS A 28 7.81 9.22 -25.12
C LYS A 28 7.25 10.62 -24.77
N PRO A 29 5.93 10.79 -24.61
CA PRO A 29 5.38 12.06 -24.17
C PRO A 29 6.03 12.45 -22.82
N SER A 30 6.52 13.68 -22.73
CA SER A 30 7.12 14.25 -21.53
C SER A 30 6.09 14.23 -20.39
N ASP A 31 6.47 13.68 -19.23
CA ASP A 31 5.63 13.66 -18.03
C ASP A 31 5.18 15.10 -17.68
N PRO A 32 3.88 15.40 -17.68
CA PRO A 32 3.37 16.75 -17.46
C PRO A 32 3.50 17.21 -15.99
N SER A 33 3.96 16.34 -15.08
CA SER A 33 4.06 16.61 -13.63
C SER A 33 4.86 17.87 -13.29
N ASP A 34 5.99 18.13 -13.97
CA ASP A 34 6.80 19.33 -13.72
C ASP A 34 6.01 20.62 -14.00
N ARG A 35 5.26 20.65 -15.11
CA ARG A 35 4.39 21.78 -15.48
C ARG A 35 3.29 22.00 -14.43
N TYR A 36 2.64 20.94 -13.95
CA TYR A 36 1.60 21.09 -12.93
C TYR A 36 2.16 21.58 -11.59
N ILE A 37 3.31 21.07 -11.17
CA ILE A 37 3.94 21.50 -9.90
C ILE A 37 4.36 22.98 -10.00
N ARG A 38 4.93 23.41 -11.12
CA ARG A 38 5.35 24.81 -11.32
C ARG A 38 4.19 25.80 -11.47
N SER A 39 3.05 25.34 -11.97
CA SER A 39 1.84 26.17 -12.10
C SER A 39 1.01 26.24 -10.82
N PHE A 40 1.34 25.47 -9.78
CA PHE A 40 0.60 25.50 -8.52
C PHE A 40 0.63 26.89 -7.87
N ARG A 41 -0.56 27.38 -7.48
CA ARG A 41 -0.71 28.60 -6.68
C ARG A 41 -1.28 28.28 -5.33
N PHE A 42 -0.51 28.63 -4.31
CA PHE A 42 -0.88 28.47 -2.92
C PHE A 42 -2.10 29.33 -2.56
N GLN A 43 -3.05 28.71 -1.85
CA GLN A 43 -4.21 29.38 -1.28
C GLN A 43 -4.25 29.24 0.24
N LYS A 44 -4.02 28.04 0.78
CA LYS A 44 -4.16 27.76 2.21
C LYS A 44 -3.29 26.60 2.67
N LEU A 45 -2.69 26.73 3.86
CA LEU A 45 -2.07 25.62 4.57
C LEU A 45 -3.17 24.70 5.14
N LEU A 46 -3.23 23.45 4.68
CA LEU A 46 -4.19 22.46 5.18
C LEU A 46 -3.67 21.79 6.45
N ASN A 47 -2.44 21.30 6.43
CA ASN A 47 -1.80 20.64 7.57
C ASN A 47 -0.28 20.76 7.50
N GLN A 48 0.36 20.72 8.67
CA GLN A 48 1.81 20.59 8.80
C GLN A 48 2.08 19.55 9.89
N ASP A 49 2.91 18.57 9.55
CA ASP A 49 3.38 17.55 10.47
C ASP A 49 4.90 17.70 10.64
N PRO A 50 5.35 18.30 11.75
CA PRO A 50 6.77 18.47 12.03
C PRO A 50 7.50 17.13 12.25
N ALA A 51 6.83 16.11 12.78
CA ALA A 51 7.46 14.81 13.08
C ALA A 51 7.81 14.06 11.79
N HIS A 52 6.93 14.14 10.78
CA HIS A 52 7.13 13.51 9.48
C HIS A 52 7.64 14.47 8.41
N HIS A 53 8.07 15.68 8.80
CA HIS A 53 8.57 16.72 7.89
C HIS A 53 7.70 16.92 6.65
N THR A 54 6.38 16.95 6.86
CA THR A 54 5.38 16.98 5.77
C THR A 54 4.51 18.23 5.86
N ILE A 55 4.14 18.77 4.71
CA ILE A 55 3.21 19.89 4.58
C ILE A 55 2.18 19.61 3.49
N ASN A 56 0.91 19.92 3.77
CA ASN A 56 -0.22 19.77 2.86
C ASN A 56 -0.75 21.17 2.52
N LEU A 57 -0.76 21.52 1.23
CA LEU A 57 -1.14 22.84 0.74
C LEU A 57 -2.38 22.72 -0.14
N LEU A 58 -3.37 23.58 0.07
CA LEU A 58 -4.48 23.81 -0.85
C LEU A 58 -4.10 24.95 -1.79
N GLY A 59 -4.43 24.78 -3.05
CA GLY A 59 -4.20 25.76 -4.09
C GLY A 59 -5.00 25.47 -5.35
N THR A 60 -4.56 26.07 -6.44
CA THR A 60 -5.08 25.84 -7.79
C THR A 60 -3.96 25.54 -8.78
N ILE A 61 -4.29 24.82 -9.85
CA ILE A 61 -3.44 24.62 -11.03
C ILE A 61 -4.23 24.94 -12.30
N LEU A 62 -3.52 25.13 -13.42
CA LEU A 62 -4.12 25.23 -14.76
C LEU A 62 -4.88 23.94 -15.13
N ALA A 63 -6.03 24.07 -15.78
CA ALA A 63 -6.73 22.94 -16.39
C ALA A 63 -5.96 22.41 -17.62
N ASP A 64 -6.14 21.12 -17.95
CA ASP A 64 -5.33 20.37 -18.93
C ASP A 64 -5.27 20.98 -20.35
N ASN A 65 -6.21 21.87 -20.69
CA ASN A 65 -6.39 22.42 -22.04
C ASN A 65 -5.75 23.80 -22.28
N HIS A 66 -5.08 24.41 -21.29
CA HIS A 66 -4.53 25.76 -21.45
C HIS A 66 -3.02 25.83 -21.21
N GLU A 67 -2.27 26.14 -22.27
CA GLU A 67 -0.87 26.55 -22.16
C GLU A 67 -0.74 27.74 -21.21
N ASP A 68 0.36 27.78 -20.46
CA ASP A 68 0.69 28.87 -19.54
C ASP A 68 0.58 30.20 -20.31
N PRO A 69 -0.35 31.11 -19.94
CA PRO A 69 -0.45 32.39 -20.61
C PRO A 69 0.85 33.14 -20.35
N LYS A 70 1.71 33.18 -21.37
CA LYS A 70 2.98 33.90 -21.33
C LYS A 70 2.70 35.36 -21.01
N GLY A 71 2.87 35.73 -19.75
CA GLY A 71 3.19 37.10 -19.33
C GLY A 71 2.16 38.18 -19.60
N THR A 72 0.87 37.92 -19.37
CA THR A 72 -0.14 38.99 -19.35
C THR A 72 -0.96 38.88 -18.07
N ASP A 73 -0.89 39.93 -17.24
CA ASP A 73 -1.69 40.30 -16.07
C ASP A 73 -2.35 39.17 -15.25
N ASP A 74 -2.13 39.19 -13.92
CA ASP A 74 -2.68 38.28 -12.90
C ASP A 74 -4.22 38.04 -12.93
N ASN A 75 -4.96 38.67 -13.85
CA ASN A 75 -6.41 38.69 -13.92
C ASN A 75 -7.07 37.76 -14.96
N ASP A 76 -6.34 37.07 -15.83
CA ASP A 76 -6.95 36.24 -16.90
C ASP A 76 -6.78 34.72 -16.69
N TRP A 77 -6.88 34.28 -15.43
CA TRP A 77 -6.85 32.86 -15.08
C TRP A 77 -8.25 32.25 -15.09
N CYS A 78 -8.83 32.13 -16.29
CA CYS A 78 -10.24 31.80 -16.46
C CYS A 78 -10.59 30.31 -16.33
N ASP A 79 -9.59 29.40 -16.23
CA ASP A 79 -9.84 27.97 -16.04
C ASP A 79 -8.81 27.31 -15.11
N THR A 80 -9.12 27.33 -13.81
CA THR A 80 -8.29 26.73 -12.76
C THR A 80 -9.04 25.62 -12.03
N GLN A 81 -8.32 24.56 -11.68
CA GLN A 81 -8.85 23.46 -10.88
C GLN A 81 -8.22 23.44 -9.49
N ARG A 82 -9.02 23.08 -8.48
CA ARG A 82 -8.55 22.93 -7.10
C ARG A 82 -7.52 21.82 -7.04
N ALA A 83 -6.43 22.05 -6.31
CA ALA A 83 -5.36 21.09 -6.15
C ALA A 83 -4.89 21.03 -4.69
N ILE A 84 -4.44 19.84 -4.28
CA ILE A 84 -3.68 19.67 -3.04
C ILE A 84 -2.26 19.29 -3.42
N LEU A 85 -1.29 20.04 -2.92
CA LEU A 85 0.12 19.72 -3.04
C LEU A 85 0.64 19.25 -1.69
N ILE A 86 1.08 18.00 -1.64
CA ILE A 86 1.73 17.39 -0.47
C ILE A 86 3.23 17.39 -0.74
N ILE A 87 4.01 17.89 0.22
CA ILE A 87 5.45 17.99 0.13
C ILE A 87 6.07 17.28 1.34
N ASN A 88 6.97 16.35 1.07
CA ASN A 88 7.73 15.61 2.07
C ASN A 88 9.23 15.86 1.88
N LYS A 89 9.97 15.99 2.98
CA LYS A 89 11.43 15.81 2.93
C LYS A 89 11.75 14.36 2.61
N THR A 90 12.71 14.13 1.72
CA THR A 90 13.22 12.78 1.42
C THR A 90 14.20 12.31 2.50
N HIS A 91 14.46 11.00 2.52
CA HIS A 91 15.47 10.42 3.40
C HIS A 91 16.89 10.73 2.92
N PHE A 92 17.84 10.70 3.85
CA PHE A 92 19.25 10.72 3.50
C PHE A 92 19.63 9.43 2.75
N PRO A 93 20.32 9.52 1.60
CA PRO A 93 20.96 8.37 1.00
C PRO A 93 21.94 7.74 1.99
N THR A 94 21.92 6.40 2.09
CA THR A 94 22.79 5.64 2.99
C THR A 94 24.04 5.12 2.29
N ASP A 95 24.29 5.53 1.05
CA ASP A 95 25.47 5.13 0.30
C ASP A 95 26.73 5.77 0.92
N THR A 96 27.76 4.94 1.16
CA THR A 96 29.00 5.35 1.82
C THR A 96 29.72 6.47 1.06
N SER A 97 29.68 6.46 -0.28
CA SER A 97 30.32 7.52 -1.07
C SER A 97 29.61 8.86 -0.88
N TYR A 98 28.27 8.87 -0.92
CA TYR A 98 27.49 10.07 -0.67
C TYR A 98 27.72 10.60 0.76
N LEU A 99 27.68 9.71 1.76
CA LEU A 99 27.91 10.08 3.15
C LEU A 99 29.32 10.64 3.38
N SER A 100 30.34 10.14 2.68
CA SER A 100 31.70 10.66 2.76
C SER A 100 31.84 12.08 2.23
N GLU A 101 30.98 12.48 1.29
CA GLU A 101 30.95 13.83 0.70
C GLU A 101 29.85 14.74 1.30
N LEU A 102 29.06 14.27 2.27
CA LEU A 102 27.86 14.97 2.77
C LEU A 102 28.16 16.38 3.28
N THR A 103 29.29 16.55 3.98
CA THR A 103 29.72 17.82 4.59
C THR A 103 30.65 18.63 3.68
N SER A 104 30.95 18.12 2.48
CA SER A 104 31.76 18.85 1.50
C SER A 104 31.04 20.10 1.00
N THR A 105 31.79 21.08 0.50
CA THR A 105 31.24 22.30 -0.10
C THR A 105 30.37 22.02 -1.34
N ARG A 106 30.49 20.83 -1.93
CA ARG A 106 29.64 20.37 -3.05
C ARG A 106 28.21 20.13 -2.58
N ASN A 107 28.04 19.44 -1.45
CA ASN A 107 26.73 19.02 -0.95
C ASN A 107 26.15 20.02 0.07
N LEU A 108 26.98 20.62 0.92
CA LEU A 108 26.57 21.53 1.98
C LEU A 108 26.96 22.98 1.63
N ARG A 109 25.98 23.79 1.26
CA ARG A 109 26.18 25.20 0.86
C ARG A 109 26.53 26.11 2.02
N SER A 110 25.85 25.95 3.15
CA SER A 110 26.07 26.81 4.32
C SER A 110 25.57 26.15 5.60
N VAL A 111 26.13 26.61 6.72
CA VAL A 111 25.81 26.13 8.06
C VAL A 111 25.54 27.33 8.97
N LYS A 112 24.43 27.30 9.69
CA LYS A 112 24.10 28.28 10.73
C LYS A 112 24.17 27.59 12.09
N SER A 113 25.12 28.00 12.93
CA SER A 113 25.21 27.52 14.30
C SER A 113 23.99 27.97 15.11
N LEU A 114 23.43 27.05 15.89
CA LEU A 114 22.38 27.34 16.89
C LEU A 114 22.96 27.37 18.30
N GLY A 115 24.10 26.70 18.53
CA GLY A 115 24.81 26.70 19.79
C GLY A 115 25.76 25.51 19.91
N ASN A 116 26.52 25.52 21.00
CA ASN A 116 27.46 24.47 21.35
C ASN A 116 27.61 24.38 22.87
N ASN A 117 27.89 23.18 23.37
CA ASN A 117 28.24 22.93 24.77
C ASN A 117 29.17 21.73 24.85
N ASP A 118 30.41 21.93 25.31
CA ASP A 118 31.46 20.91 25.37
C ASP A 118 31.63 20.18 24.02
N VAL A 119 31.31 18.89 23.94
CA VAL A 119 31.38 18.06 22.73
C VAL A 119 30.15 18.15 21.82
N TYR A 120 29.11 18.88 22.22
CA TYR A 120 27.86 19.00 21.47
C TYR A 120 27.82 20.28 20.65
N HIS A 121 27.53 20.15 19.35
CA HIS A 121 27.31 21.26 18.43
C HIS A 121 26.00 21.02 17.68
N TRP A 122 25.11 22.01 17.67
CA TRP A 122 23.84 21.92 16.93
C TRP A 122 23.77 23.06 15.91
N CYS A 123 23.53 22.69 14.67
CA CYS A 123 23.58 23.59 13.52
C CYS A 123 22.40 23.31 12.58
N LEU A 124 22.02 24.32 11.81
CA LEU A 124 21.14 24.19 10.65
C LEU A 124 22.00 24.15 9.39
N GLY A 125 21.83 23.13 8.56
CA GLY A 125 22.51 23.00 7.28
C GLY A 125 21.61 23.37 6.11
N TYR A 126 22.18 23.97 5.07
CA TYR A 126 21.52 24.24 3.79
C TYR A 126 22.27 23.47 2.70
N PHE A 127 21.59 22.54 2.02
CA PHE A 127 22.21 21.82 0.92
C PHE A 127 22.45 22.71 -0.31
N GLY A 128 23.41 22.32 -1.14
CA GLY A 128 23.73 22.96 -2.42
C GLY A 128 22.56 22.96 -3.41
N SER A 129 22.66 23.74 -4.48
CA SER A 129 21.84 23.49 -5.67
C SER A 129 22.53 22.42 -6.50
N LYS A 130 21.76 21.60 -7.22
CA LYS A 130 22.34 20.83 -8.34
C LYS A 130 22.90 21.82 -9.36
N ASN A 131 24.09 21.56 -9.88
CA ASN A 131 24.62 22.33 -11.00
C ASN A 131 23.94 21.83 -12.27
N CYS A 132 22.93 22.56 -12.76
CA CYS A 132 22.14 22.19 -13.94
C CYS A 132 22.90 22.36 -15.28
N LEU A 133 24.19 22.71 -15.24
CA LEU A 133 25.01 22.99 -16.42
C LEU A 133 25.76 21.76 -16.94
N GLU A 134 25.80 20.69 -16.16
CA GLU A 134 26.37 19.41 -16.56
C GLU A 134 25.25 18.38 -16.37
N ASP A 135 24.73 17.83 -17.48
CA ASP A 135 23.92 16.60 -17.50
C ASP A 135 24.81 15.41 -17.11
N ASP A 136 25.43 15.50 -15.94
CA ASP A 136 26.29 14.46 -15.42
C ASP A 136 25.41 13.52 -14.60
N ASP A 137 25.11 12.36 -15.21
CA ASP A 137 24.50 11.19 -14.56
C ASP A 137 25.34 10.69 -13.37
N SER A 138 26.54 11.26 -13.13
CA SER A 138 27.37 11.00 -11.95
C SER A 138 26.91 11.70 -10.66
N ASP A 139 25.90 12.59 -10.71
CA ASP A 139 25.41 13.26 -9.50
C ASP A 139 24.64 12.30 -8.60
N ARG A 140 25.38 11.69 -7.66
CA ARG A 140 24.88 10.74 -6.64
C ARG A 140 23.94 11.39 -5.62
N ARG A 141 23.74 12.71 -5.69
CA ARG A 141 22.83 13.41 -4.80
C ARG A 141 21.38 13.15 -5.22
N GLY A 142 20.66 12.43 -4.37
CA GLY A 142 19.22 12.22 -4.51
C GLY A 142 18.40 13.52 -4.35
N PRO A 143 17.13 13.51 -4.75
CA PRO A 143 16.23 14.65 -4.58
C PRO A 143 15.99 14.97 -3.11
N ASP A 144 15.88 16.25 -2.73
CA ASP A 144 15.62 16.69 -1.33
C ASP A 144 14.13 16.66 -0.93
N LEU A 145 13.24 16.65 -1.92
CA LEU A 145 11.79 16.78 -1.74
C LEU A 145 11.05 15.77 -2.60
N LYS A 146 9.96 15.24 -2.05
CA LYS A 146 8.97 14.45 -2.76
C LYS A 146 7.66 15.26 -2.83
N PHE A 147 7.08 15.31 -4.02
CA PHE A 147 5.80 15.96 -4.26
C PHE A 147 4.72 14.92 -4.54
N THR A 148 3.50 15.18 -4.08
CA THR A 148 2.29 14.46 -4.49
C THR A 148 1.21 15.48 -4.78
N LEU A 149 0.71 15.47 -6.00
CA LEU A 149 -0.32 16.37 -6.48
C LEU A 149 -1.65 15.63 -6.59
N ILE A 150 -2.70 16.19 -6.00
CA ILE A 150 -4.07 15.70 -6.14
C ILE A 150 -4.88 16.77 -6.86
N ALA A 151 -5.28 16.50 -8.10
CA ALA A 151 -6.13 17.37 -8.90
C ALA A 151 -7.06 16.54 -9.82
N PRO A 152 -8.33 16.94 -10.00
CA PRO A 152 -9.03 17.98 -9.23
C PRO A 152 -9.33 17.54 -7.80
N ALA A 153 -9.08 18.41 -6.83
CA ALA A 153 -9.29 18.16 -5.41
C ALA A 153 -10.76 18.41 -5.00
N THR A 154 -11.42 17.35 -4.51
CA THR A 154 -12.77 17.43 -3.93
C THR A 154 -12.73 17.88 -2.48
N ASP A 155 -13.88 18.29 -1.91
CA ASP A 155 -13.96 18.63 -0.48
C ASP A 155 -13.61 17.45 0.43
N LEU A 156 -13.83 16.20 -0.01
CA LEU A 156 -13.38 15.03 0.74
C LEU A 156 -11.85 14.96 0.83
N HIS A 157 -11.14 15.27 -0.27
CA HIS A 157 -9.68 15.33 -0.24
C HIS A 157 -9.21 16.43 0.71
N ILE A 158 -9.82 17.61 0.63
CA ILE A 158 -9.44 18.75 1.45
C ILE A 158 -9.69 18.47 2.93
N ASN A 159 -10.85 17.91 3.27
CA ASN A 159 -11.15 17.53 4.65
C ASN A 159 -10.15 16.51 5.16
N LYS A 160 -9.81 15.48 4.37
CA LYS A 160 -8.84 14.43 4.72
C LYS A 160 -7.43 14.97 4.98
N TYR A 161 -6.93 15.88 4.14
CA TYR A 161 -5.57 16.41 4.25
C TYR A 161 -5.45 17.67 5.11
N SER A 162 -6.58 18.23 5.55
CA SER A 162 -6.63 19.29 6.57
C SER A 162 -6.24 18.76 7.95
N LYS A 163 -5.68 19.63 8.78
CA LYS A 163 -5.43 19.33 10.19
C LYS A 163 -6.73 18.89 10.86
N GLN A 164 -6.67 17.79 11.60
CA GLN A 164 -7.83 17.21 12.30
C GLN A 164 -7.46 16.91 13.75
N THR A 165 -8.46 16.93 14.62
CA THR A 165 -8.36 16.31 15.94
C THR A 165 -8.93 14.90 15.87
N PHE A 166 -8.28 13.94 16.51
CA PHE A 166 -8.72 12.56 16.53
C PHE A 166 -9.39 12.23 17.87
N LYS A 167 -10.46 11.44 17.83
CA LYS A 167 -11.07 10.84 19.02
C LYS A 167 -11.20 9.34 18.86
N MET A 168 -11.10 8.61 19.97
CA MET A 168 -11.32 7.17 19.97
C MET A 168 -12.82 6.86 19.86
N ILE A 169 -13.17 6.07 18.86
CA ILE A 169 -14.52 5.58 18.59
C ILE A 169 -14.60 4.11 18.99
N ARG A 170 -15.64 3.76 19.74
CA ARG A 170 -16.11 2.39 19.98
C ARG A 170 -17.26 2.09 19.03
N GLU A 171 -16.98 1.32 17.98
CA GLU A 171 -17.96 0.90 16.98
C GLU A 171 -18.46 -0.52 17.27
N THR A 172 -19.70 -0.63 17.75
CA THR A 172 -20.37 -1.93 17.95
C THR A 172 -20.89 -2.50 16.62
N PRO A 173 -21.20 -3.80 16.53
CA PRO A 173 -21.85 -4.39 15.35
C PRO A 173 -23.14 -3.68 14.94
N ASP A 174 -23.92 -3.22 15.91
CA ASP A 174 -25.16 -2.46 15.66
C ASP A 174 -24.85 -1.08 15.04
N LEU A 175 -23.88 -0.34 15.58
CA LEU A 175 -23.45 0.93 14.99
C LEU A 175 -22.88 0.74 13.58
N TYR A 176 -22.14 -0.35 13.34
CA TYR A 176 -21.69 -0.68 12.00
C TYR A 176 -22.87 -0.83 11.04
N LYS A 177 -23.87 -1.67 11.38
CA LYS A 177 -25.04 -1.90 10.53
C LYS A 177 -25.88 -0.66 10.30
N ARG A 178 -26.08 0.17 11.33
CA ARG A 178 -26.96 1.35 11.25
C ARG A 178 -26.31 2.60 10.66
N ILE A 179 -24.99 2.76 10.80
CA ILE A 179 -24.29 4.01 10.47
C ILE A 179 -23.21 3.77 9.40
N VAL A 180 -22.31 2.82 9.65
CA VAL A 180 -21.10 2.66 8.84
C VAL A 180 -21.39 1.94 7.53
N LEU A 181 -22.17 0.87 7.54
CA LEU A 181 -22.54 0.13 6.34
C LEU A 181 -23.34 1.00 5.35
N PRO A 182 -24.38 1.76 5.76
CA PRO A 182 -25.06 2.69 4.86
C PRO A 182 -24.14 3.76 4.29
N TYR A 183 -23.17 4.25 5.09
CA TYR A 183 -22.15 5.16 4.57
C TYR A 183 -21.28 4.49 3.50
N ILE A 184 -20.79 3.27 3.73
CA ILE A 184 -20.00 2.52 2.75
C ILE A 184 -20.77 2.35 1.44
N GLU A 185 -22.04 1.96 1.53
CA GLU A 185 -22.94 1.76 0.38
C GLU A 185 -23.26 3.07 -0.35
N SER A 186 -23.24 4.21 0.35
CA SER A 186 -23.42 5.53 -0.25
C SER A 186 -22.21 6.04 -1.04
N ILE A 187 -21.03 5.42 -0.88
CA ILE A 187 -19.82 5.85 -1.58
C ILE A 187 -19.97 5.53 -3.07
N PRO A 188 -19.87 6.52 -3.97
CA PRO A 188 -19.96 6.26 -5.41
C PRO A 188 -18.87 5.29 -5.87
N SER A 189 -19.23 4.30 -6.69
CA SER A 189 -18.28 3.32 -7.25
C SER A 189 -17.11 3.97 -7.99
N THR A 190 -17.34 5.17 -8.56
CA THR A 190 -16.31 5.97 -9.24
C THR A 190 -15.11 6.33 -8.35
N ARG A 191 -15.29 6.33 -7.02
CA ARG A 191 -14.19 6.55 -6.04
C ARG A 191 -13.12 5.46 -6.10
N LEU A 192 -13.45 4.26 -6.57
CA LEU A 192 -12.54 3.13 -6.69
C LEU A 192 -12.04 2.92 -8.12
N ASN A 193 -12.40 3.79 -9.08
CA ASN A 193 -11.99 3.64 -10.49
C ASN A 193 -10.47 3.57 -10.65
N TRP A 194 -9.73 4.41 -9.92
CA TRP A 194 -8.26 4.39 -9.96
C TRP A 194 -7.70 3.02 -9.55
N LEU A 195 -8.30 2.38 -8.53
CA LEU A 195 -7.92 1.06 -8.04
C LEU A 195 -8.27 -0.03 -9.05
N TYR A 196 -9.46 0.04 -9.64
CA TYR A 196 -9.89 -0.90 -10.68
C TYR A 196 -9.04 -0.79 -11.94
N ASN A 197 -8.58 0.41 -12.32
CA ASN A 197 -7.65 0.59 -13.43
C ASN A 197 -6.33 -0.14 -13.19
N ILE A 198 -5.82 -0.18 -11.95
CA ILE A 198 -4.60 -0.94 -11.60
C ILE A 198 -4.88 -2.45 -11.66
N LEU A 199 -5.99 -2.91 -11.07
CA LEU A 199 -6.38 -4.33 -11.09
C LEU A 199 -6.56 -4.85 -12.53
N GLU A 200 -7.15 -4.04 -13.41
CA GLU A 200 -7.39 -4.36 -14.82
C GLU A 200 -6.14 -4.15 -15.70
N GLY A 201 -5.02 -3.66 -15.13
CA GLY A 201 -3.77 -3.45 -15.85
C GLY A 201 -3.79 -2.26 -16.81
N LYS A 202 -4.75 -1.33 -16.66
CA LYS A 202 -4.87 -0.11 -17.46
C LYS A 202 -3.87 0.96 -17.03
N THR A 203 -3.51 0.99 -15.76
CA THR A 203 -2.57 1.96 -15.17
C THR A 203 -1.60 1.25 -14.23
N GLU A 204 -0.37 1.77 -14.13
CA GLU A 204 0.69 1.29 -13.21
C GLU A 204 1.07 -0.19 -13.35
N SER A 205 0.70 -0.82 -14.47
CA SER A 205 0.96 -2.23 -14.75
C SER A 205 2.44 -2.61 -14.67
N GLU A 206 3.31 -1.70 -15.07
CA GLU A 206 4.77 -1.83 -15.10
C GLU A 206 5.41 -1.78 -13.70
N LYS A 207 4.68 -1.25 -12.70
CA LYS A 207 5.15 -1.17 -11.30
C LYS A 207 4.72 -2.37 -10.46
N VAL A 208 3.84 -3.22 -10.99
CA VAL A 208 3.33 -4.40 -10.27
C VAL A 208 4.48 -5.38 -10.06
N ILE A 209 4.74 -5.70 -8.78
CA ILE A 209 5.81 -6.63 -8.37
C ILE A 209 5.31 -8.08 -8.45
N TYR A 210 4.06 -8.30 -8.03
CA TYR A 210 3.42 -9.61 -8.03
C TYR A 210 1.97 -9.49 -8.51
N ARG A 211 1.50 -10.49 -9.26
CA ARG A 211 0.12 -10.58 -9.75
C ARG A 211 -0.34 -12.04 -9.76
N ASP A 212 -1.43 -12.30 -9.04
CA ASP A 212 -2.24 -13.50 -9.16
C ASP A 212 -3.59 -13.10 -9.81
N PRO A 213 -3.95 -13.66 -10.97
CA PRO A 213 -5.18 -13.31 -11.68
C PRO A 213 -6.45 -13.95 -11.11
N SER A 214 -6.36 -14.83 -10.10
CA SER A 214 -7.51 -15.51 -9.52
C SER A 214 -8.59 -14.49 -9.05
N PRO A 215 -9.85 -14.60 -9.50
CA PRO A 215 -10.88 -13.62 -9.15
C PRO A 215 -11.21 -13.58 -7.65
N LYS A 216 -11.05 -14.71 -6.95
CA LYS A 216 -11.45 -14.88 -5.54
C LYS A 216 -10.26 -14.88 -4.58
N ASP A 217 -9.20 -15.61 -4.94
CA ASP A 217 -8.00 -15.77 -4.10
C ASP A 217 -6.80 -14.95 -4.60
N GLY A 218 -6.95 -14.23 -5.71
CA GLY A 218 -5.87 -13.49 -6.34
C GLY A 218 -5.77 -12.05 -5.85
N PHE A 219 -4.59 -11.47 -6.04
CA PHE A 219 -4.24 -10.12 -5.62
C PHE A 219 -3.03 -9.62 -6.40
N ILE A 220 -2.77 -8.32 -6.30
CA ILE A 220 -1.56 -7.68 -6.80
C ILE A 220 -0.75 -7.09 -5.64
N ILE A 221 0.56 -6.98 -5.81
CA ILE A 221 1.45 -6.22 -4.91
C ILE A 221 2.15 -5.14 -5.73
N ILE A 222 2.07 -3.90 -5.27
CA ILE A 222 2.60 -2.72 -5.95
C ILE A 222 3.21 -1.74 -4.94
N PRO A 223 4.24 -0.95 -5.31
CA PRO A 223 4.72 0.16 -4.49
C PRO A 223 3.60 1.14 -4.10
N ASP A 224 3.51 1.49 -2.81
CA ASP A 224 2.57 2.51 -2.34
C ASP A 224 3.07 3.91 -2.73
N LEU A 225 2.13 4.80 -3.04
CA LEU A 225 2.40 6.20 -3.38
C LEU A 225 3.29 6.91 -2.34
N LYS A 226 3.28 6.49 -1.07
CA LYS A 226 4.08 7.07 0.02
C LYS A 226 5.56 6.72 -0.06
N TRP A 227 5.94 5.62 -0.68
CA TRP A 227 7.34 5.20 -0.75
C TRP A 227 8.12 5.93 -1.86
N ASP A 228 9.39 6.23 -1.62
CA ASP A 228 10.30 6.83 -2.61
C ASP A 228 10.85 5.82 -3.63
N GLN A 229 10.60 4.52 -3.40
CA GLN A 229 11.06 3.40 -4.23
C GLN A 229 12.58 3.21 -4.24
N SER A 230 13.28 3.84 -3.31
CA SER A 230 14.74 3.76 -3.18
C SER A 230 15.17 3.29 -1.79
N THR A 231 14.61 3.87 -0.73
CA THR A 231 15.07 3.63 0.64
C THR A 231 14.32 2.46 1.28
N ILE A 232 14.99 1.30 1.44
CA ILE A 232 14.42 0.06 1.98
C ILE A 232 13.87 0.23 3.41
N SER A 233 14.55 1.00 4.27
CA SER A 233 14.06 1.26 5.63
C SER A 233 12.72 2.02 5.66
N SER A 234 12.38 2.70 4.56
CA SER A 234 11.09 3.38 4.36
C SER A 234 10.14 2.60 3.44
N LEU A 235 10.45 1.34 3.12
CA LEU A 235 9.67 0.50 2.21
C LEU A 235 8.20 0.49 2.59
N TYR A 236 7.37 0.74 1.59
CA TYR A 236 5.92 0.69 1.68
C TYR A 236 5.36 0.15 0.37
N LEU A 237 4.82 -1.06 0.42
CA LEU A 237 4.02 -1.68 -0.63
C LEU A 237 2.57 -1.80 -0.18
N ILE A 238 1.68 -1.96 -1.15
CA ILE A 238 0.27 -2.28 -0.91
C ILE A 238 -0.11 -3.52 -1.70
N CYS A 239 -0.77 -4.45 -1.02
CA CYS A 239 -1.43 -5.59 -1.62
C CYS A 239 -2.91 -5.26 -1.82
N ILE A 240 -3.44 -5.47 -3.03
CA ILE A 240 -4.84 -5.18 -3.39
C ILE A 240 -5.48 -6.47 -3.91
N THR A 241 -6.56 -6.92 -3.28
CA THR A 241 -7.24 -8.18 -3.67
C THR A 241 -8.06 -8.01 -4.93
N ASN A 242 -8.24 -9.08 -5.71
CA ASN A 242 -9.10 -9.04 -6.89
C ASN A 242 -10.59 -9.08 -6.51
N ASP A 243 -10.94 -9.76 -5.42
CA ASP A 243 -12.33 -9.87 -4.98
C ASP A 243 -12.85 -8.51 -4.48
N ARG A 244 -13.76 -7.91 -5.25
CA ARG A 244 -14.38 -6.62 -4.98
C ARG A 244 -15.44 -6.68 -3.87
N SER A 245 -15.89 -7.88 -3.47
CA SER A 245 -16.88 -8.05 -2.41
C SER A 245 -16.32 -7.83 -1.00
N ILE A 246 -14.99 -7.90 -0.84
CA ILE A 246 -14.33 -7.67 0.44
C ILE A 246 -14.01 -6.17 0.55
N ARG A 247 -14.82 -5.43 1.31
CA ARG A 247 -14.69 -3.97 1.44
C ARG A 247 -13.77 -3.56 2.58
N SER A 248 -13.78 -4.34 3.67
CA SER A 248 -12.97 -4.10 4.87
C SER A 248 -12.83 -5.37 5.71
N MET A 249 -12.18 -5.27 6.87
CA MET A 249 -12.11 -6.36 7.84
C MET A 249 -13.47 -6.94 8.25
N ARG A 250 -14.56 -6.16 8.16
CA ARG A 250 -15.93 -6.62 8.49
C ARG A 250 -16.44 -7.75 7.59
N ASP A 251 -15.95 -7.83 6.35
CA ASP A 251 -16.36 -8.85 5.38
C ASP A 251 -15.49 -10.12 5.47
N LEU A 252 -14.43 -10.11 6.29
CA LEU A 252 -13.55 -11.27 6.43
C LEU A 252 -14.20 -12.39 7.26
N THR A 253 -14.21 -13.58 6.65
CA THR A 253 -14.69 -14.85 7.22
C THR A 253 -13.63 -15.95 7.07
N TYR A 254 -13.88 -17.12 7.66
CA TYR A 254 -12.99 -18.29 7.56
C TYR A 254 -12.63 -18.68 6.11
N LYS A 255 -13.55 -18.45 5.16
CA LYS A 255 -13.35 -18.74 3.72
C LYS A 255 -12.15 -18.00 3.13
N HIS A 256 -11.75 -16.87 3.71
CA HIS A 256 -10.66 -16.02 3.22
C HIS A 256 -9.28 -16.41 3.76
N LEU A 257 -9.17 -17.43 4.65
CA LEU A 257 -7.89 -17.80 5.25
C LEU A 257 -6.82 -18.17 4.22
N LYS A 258 -7.21 -18.84 3.12
CA LYS A 258 -6.30 -19.18 2.03
C LYS A 258 -5.72 -17.94 1.37
N LEU A 259 -6.57 -16.97 1.03
CA LEU A 259 -6.17 -15.66 0.48
C LEU A 259 -5.21 -14.93 1.44
N LEU A 260 -5.56 -14.79 2.72
CA LEU A 260 -4.73 -14.06 3.69
C LEU A 260 -3.36 -14.70 3.92
N ARG A 261 -3.29 -16.05 3.99
CA ARG A 261 -2.03 -16.79 4.08
C ARG A 261 -1.17 -16.62 2.82
N SER A 262 -1.80 -16.64 1.64
CA SER A 262 -1.12 -16.39 0.37
C SER A 262 -0.53 -14.98 0.31
N ILE A 263 -1.31 -13.96 0.72
CA ILE A 263 -0.83 -12.57 0.83
C ILE A 263 0.40 -12.49 1.73
N ARG A 264 0.35 -13.12 2.92
CA ARG A 264 1.50 -13.14 3.85
C ARG A 264 2.76 -13.69 3.19
N SER A 265 2.69 -14.89 2.63
CA SER A 265 3.85 -15.55 2.03
C SER A 265 4.39 -14.80 0.80
N ARG A 266 3.50 -14.37 -0.12
CA ARG A 266 3.91 -13.68 -1.35
C ARG A 266 4.42 -12.26 -1.11
N SER A 267 3.99 -11.60 -0.03
CA SER A 267 4.52 -10.29 0.34
C SER A 267 6.00 -10.35 0.71
N ILE A 268 6.39 -11.35 1.50
CA ILE A 268 7.79 -11.57 1.90
C ILE A 268 8.64 -11.83 0.66
N GLU A 269 8.20 -12.73 -0.23
CA GLU A 269 8.89 -13.05 -1.48
C GLU A 269 9.03 -11.83 -2.42
N SER A 270 7.98 -11.01 -2.50
CA SER A 270 7.98 -9.77 -3.30
C SER A 270 9.00 -8.77 -2.78
N VAL A 271 9.11 -8.63 -1.45
CA VAL A 271 10.10 -7.74 -0.83
C VAL A 271 11.53 -8.22 -1.07
N ARG A 272 11.79 -9.53 -0.96
CA ARG A 272 13.12 -10.09 -1.27
C ARG A 272 13.53 -9.77 -2.71
N THR A 273 12.63 -10.03 -3.66
CA THR A 273 12.86 -9.76 -5.08
C THR A 273 13.17 -8.28 -5.32
N LEU A 274 12.43 -7.38 -4.66
CA LEU A 274 12.62 -5.96 -4.80
C LEU A 274 13.95 -5.47 -4.21
N LYS A 275 14.37 -5.99 -3.04
CA LYS A 275 15.68 -5.69 -2.45
C LYS A 275 16.81 -6.08 -3.41
N SER A 276 16.76 -7.29 -3.98
CA SER A 276 17.75 -7.75 -4.96
C SER A 276 17.78 -6.86 -6.20
N GLN A 277 16.62 -6.43 -6.71
CA GLN A 277 16.56 -5.53 -7.88
C GLN A 277 17.16 -4.15 -7.59
N ILE A 278 16.90 -3.58 -6.41
CA ILE A 278 17.44 -2.27 -6.02
C ILE A 278 18.97 -2.34 -5.89
N GLU A 279 19.47 -3.39 -5.25
CA GLU A 279 20.92 -3.61 -5.09
C GLU A 279 21.62 -3.84 -6.43
N LEU A 280 21.02 -4.61 -7.34
CA LEU A 280 21.53 -4.78 -8.70
C LEU A 280 21.59 -3.45 -9.47
N ARG A 281 20.54 -2.62 -9.40
CA ARG A 281 20.53 -1.30 -10.05
C ARG A 281 21.62 -0.39 -9.50
N ARG A 282 21.85 -0.42 -8.19
CA ARG A 282 22.92 0.35 -7.53
C ARG A 282 24.31 -0.09 -8.02
N ARG A 283 24.58 -1.40 -8.07
CA ARG A 283 25.86 -1.94 -8.58
C ARG A 283 26.12 -1.59 -10.05
N MET A 284 25.06 -1.54 -10.87
CA MET A 284 25.17 -1.10 -12.27
C MET A 284 25.53 0.40 -12.38
N MET A 285 24.99 1.24 -11.49
CA MET A 285 25.34 2.67 -11.43
C MET A 285 26.77 2.92 -10.94
N ASP A 286 27.28 2.07 -10.02
CA ASP A 286 28.65 2.14 -9.52
C ASP A 286 29.71 1.61 -10.49
N GLY A 287 29.34 1.28 -11.74
CA GLY A 287 30.28 0.89 -12.80
C GLY A 287 31.05 -0.42 -12.53
N THR A 288 30.64 -1.19 -11.52
CA THR A 288 31.39 -2.38 -11.06
C THR A 288 31.02 -3.65 -11.86
N THR A 289 30.00 -3.61 -12.72
CA THR A 289 29.60 -4.73 -13.56
C THR A 289 30.18 -4.66 -14.97
N SER A 290 31.13 -5.55 -15.26
CA SER A 290 31.61 -5.83 -16.62
C SER A 290 30.45 -6.26 -17.53
N HIS A 291 30.44 -5.73 -18.76
CA HIS A 291 29.41 -5.93 -19.79
C HIS A 291 29.34 -7.39 -20.27
N ASN A 292 28.76 -8.32 -19.50
CA ASN A 292 28.32 -9.62 -20.05
C ASN A 292 27.37 -10.44 -19.17
N VAL A 293 26.31 -9.85 -18.60
CA VAL A 293 25.23 -10.64 -17.98
C VAL A 293 23.91 -10.28 -18.64
N LYS A 294 23.48 -11.12 -19.60
CA LYS A 294 22.12 -11.08 -20.15
C LYS A 294 21.17 -11.71 -19.12
N ASN A 295 20.23 -10.92 -18.61
CA ASN A 295 19.15 -11.28 -17.69
C ASN A 295 19.58 -12.20 -16.52
N PRO A 296 20.04 -11.64 -15.38
CA PRO A 296 20.27 -12.46 -14.20
C PRO A 296 18.94 -13.02 -13.72
N THR A 297 18.77 -14.34 -13.80
CA THR A 297 17.71 -15.03 -13.07
C THR A 297 18.07 -15.04 -11.58
N VAL A 298 17.05 -14.92 -10.72
CA VAL A 298 17.18 -14.86 -9.25
C VAL A 298 18.03 -16.01 -8.70
N ASP A 299 18.05 -17.16 -9.37
CA ASP A 299 18.78 -18.36 -8.95
C ASP A 299 20.31 -18.30 -9.11
N SER A 300 20.87 -17.26 -9.74
CA SER A 300 22.31 -17.15 -10.01
C SER A 300 23.13 -16.35 -8.99
N ILE A 301 22.50 -15.85 -7.93
CA ILE A 301 23.15 -15.10 -6.85
C ILE A 301 23.10 -15.96 -5.57
N ARG A 302 24.05 -16.88 -5.43
CA ARG A 302 24.35 -17.53 -4.14
C ARG A 302 25.70 -17.01 -3.66
N THR A 303 25.64 -15.96 -2.87
CA THR A 303 26.74 -15.42 -2.06
C THR A 303 26.28 -15.40 -0.60
N ASP A 304 27.11 -14.95 0.35
CA ASP A 304 26.87 -14.89 1.80
C ASP A 304 25.60 -14.06 2.24
N ASP A 305 24.66 -13.82 1.31
CA ASP A 305 23.45 -13.01 1.38
C ASP A 305 22.20 -13.78 1.87
N ASP A 306 22.25 -15.11 2.04
CA ASP A 306 21.11 -15.89 2.56
C ASP A 306 20.73 -15.49 4.01
N ASP A 307 21.73 -15.10 4.83
CA ASP A 307 21.52 -14.60 6.19
C ASP A 307 20.89 -13.18 6.20
N ASP A 308 21.22 -12.32 5.24
CA ASP A 308 20.68 -10.95 5.12
C ASP A 308 19.26 -10.94 4.47
N LEU A 309 18.93 -11.96 3.69
CA LEU A 309 17.57 -12.17 3.19
C LEU A 309 16.63 -12.75 4.25
N THR A 310 17.12 -13.66 5.10
CA THR A 310 16.35 -14.20 6.23
C THR A 310 16.14 -13.17 7.34
N ASP A 311 17.11 -12.29 7.61
CA ASP A 311 16.93 -11.14 8.50
C ASP A 311 15.85 -10.18 7.97
N LEU A 312 15.82 -9.90 6.66
CA LEU A 312 14.82 -9.03 6.04
C LEU A 312 13.38 -9.53 6.27
N ASP A 313 13.16 -10.84 6.21
CA ASP A 313 11.81 -11.41 6.40
C ASP A 313 11.23 -11.05 7.76
N SER A 314 12.09 -11.01 8.78
CA SER A 314 11.72 -10.65 10.14
C SER A 314 11.49 -9.14 10.34
N ARG A 315 11.84 -8.33 9.34
CA ARG A 315 11.71 -6.86 9.33
C ARG A 315 10.51 -6.38 8.54
N ILE A 316 9.60 -7.26 8.11
CA ILE A 316 8.40 -6.87 7.38
C ILE A 316 7.16 -6.92 8.28
N ARG A 317 6.46 -5.79 8.35
CA ARG A 317 5.18 -5.64 9.04
C ARG A 317 4.06 -5.65 8.01
N LEU A 318 3.11 -6.56 8.18
CA LEU A 318 1.88 -6.63 7.38
C LEU A 318 0.67 -6.26 8.22
N PHE A 319 -0.14 -5.31 7.77
CA PHE A 319 -1.29 -4.84 8.52
C PHE A 319 -2.42 -4.32 7.64
N VAL A 320 -3.63 -4.29 8.19
CA VAL A 320 -4.84 -3.78 7.56
C VAL A 320 -5.37 -2.60 8.36
N HIS A 321 -5.86 -1.57 7.67
CA HIS A 321 -6.51 -0.44 8.32
C HIS A 321 -7.98 -0.69 8.65
N TYR A 322 -8.41 -0.21 9.82
CA TYR A 322 -9.83 -0.05 10.15
C TYR A 322 -10.06 1.26 10.93
N GLN A 323 -10.79 2.25 10.39
CA GLN A 323 -11.44 2.29 9.07
C GLN A 323 -10.42 2.48 7.92
N PRO A 324 -10.62 1.83 6.75
CA PRO A 324 -9.76 2.04 5.60
C PRO A 324 -10.06 3.38 4.91
N SER A 325 -9.07 3.93 4.19
CA SER A 325 -9.28 5.11 3.34
C SER A 325 -10.16 4.82 2.11
N TYR A 326 -10.13 3.57 1.62
CA TYR A 326 -10.88 3.10 0.47
C TYR A 326 -11.47 1.73 0.83
N TYR A 327 -12.78 1.56 0.61
CA TYR A 327 -13.51 0.33 0.95
C TYR A 327 -13.36 -0.75 -0.12
N HIS A 328 -12.11 -1.18 -0.30
CA HIS A 328 -11.69 -2.33 -1.07
C HIS A 328 -10.54 -2.94 -0.30
N PHE A 329 -10.60 -4.24 0.02
CA PHE A 329 -9.66 -4.85 0.94
C PHE A 329 -8.22 -4.77 0.42
N HIS A 330 -7.33 -4.29 1.28
CA HIS A 330 -5.92 -4.13 0.98
C HIS A 330 -5.08 -4.37 2.24
N VAL A 331 -3.86 -4.85 2.03
CA VAL A 331 -2.88 -5.10 3.09
C VAL A 331 -1.69 -4.20 2.86
N HIS A 332 -1.28 -3.47 3.88
CA HIS A 332 -0.06 -2.67 3.87
C HIS A 332 1.13 -3.57 4.23
N ILE A 333 2.22 -3.43 3.47
CA ILE A 333 3.46 -4.17 3.66
C ILE A 333 4.56 -3.13 3.86
N THR A 334 5.11 -3.04 5.06
CA THR A 334 6.09 -2.00 5.40
C THR A 334 7.32 -2.59 6.07
N HIS A 335 8.48 -1.96 5.90
CA HIS A 335 9.62 -2.26 6.75
C HIS A 335 9.33 -1.88 8.22
N ILE A 336 9.89 -2.62 9.18
CA ILE A 336 9.66 -2.41 10.61
C ILE A 336 10.19 -1.04 11.08
N ASP A 337 11.32 -0.62 10.50
CA ASP A 337 11.96 0.69 10.73
C ASP A 337 11.20 1.86 10.08
N ASN A 338 10.19 1.58 9.25
CA ASN A 338 9.28 2.61 8.74
C ASN A 338 8.30 3.02 9.85
N ILE A 339 8.81 3.80 10.79
CA ILE A 339 8.14 4.21 12.02
C ILE A 339 7.49 5.60 11.83
N GLY A 340 6.39 5.85 12.56
CA GLY A 340 5.78 7.18 12.69
C GLY A 340 4.55 7.40 11.81
N LEU A 341 4.41 6.67 10.71
CA LEU A 341 3.22 6.75 9.86
C LEU A 341 1.95 6.52 10.70
N HIS A 342 1.03 7.50 10.73
CA HIS A 342 -0.22 7.39 11.50
C HIS A 342 -1.01 6.11 11.21
N GLY A 343 -0.84 5.53 10.01
CA GLY A 343 -1.45 4.27 9.62
C GLY A 343 -1.01 3.04 10.42
N THR A 344 0.20 3.03 11.01
CA THR A 344 0.74 1.87 11.77
C THR A 344 0.40 1.91 13.26
N THR A 345 -0.39 2.89 13.70
CA THR A 345 -0.69 3.09 15.11
C THR A 345 -1.81 2.15 15.59
N VAL A 346 -1.73 1.70 16.84
CA VAL A 346 -2.83 0.99 17.52
C VAL A 346 -4.09 1.85 17.48
N GLY A 347 -5.23 1.24 17.17
CA GLY A 347 -6.47 1.97 16.91
C GLY A 347 -6.58 2.49 15.48
N GLN A 348 -5.73 2.02 14.56
CA GLN A 348 -5.89 2.18 13.12
C GLN A 348 -5.44 0.91 12.38
N SER A 349 -4.26 0.37 12.71
CA SER A 349 -3.74 -0.87 12.11
C SER A 349 -4.06 -2.13 12.91
N HIS A 350 -4.34 -3.21 12.18
CA HIS A 350 -4.45 -4.58 12.69
C HIS A 350 -3.45 -5.48 11.96
N LEU A 351 -2.60 -6.20 12.67
CA LEU A 351 -1.62 -7.09 12.05
C LEU A 351 -2.31 -8.19 11.25
N LEU A 352 -1.75 -8.55 10.09
CA LEU A 352 -2.32 -9.61 9.25
C LEU A 352 -2.33 -10.95 9.98
N ASP A 353 -1.28 -11.25 10.74
CA ASP A 353 -1.19 -12.49 11.53
C ASP A 353 -2.27 -12.55 12.62
N ASP A 354 -2.49 -11.45 13.36
CA ASP A 354 -3.61 -11.38 14.32
C ASP A 354 -4.96 -11.62 13.62
N ILE A 355 -5.12 -11.12 12.38
CA ILE A 355 -6.36 -11.31 11.62
C ILE A 355 -6.55 -12.78 11.27
N ILE A 356 -5.48 -13.42 10.79
CA ILE A 356 -5.44 -14.84 10.44
C ILE A 356 -5.74 -15.71 11.67
N ASP A 357 -5.12 -15.41 12.80
CA ASP A 357 -5.28 -16.18 14.05
C ASP A 357 -6.69 -16.01 14.63
N ASN A 358 -7.24 -14.80 14.63
CA ASN A 358 -8.63 -14.56 15.04
C ASN A 358 -9.63 -15.37 14.18
N LEU A 359 -9.39 -15.46 12.87
CA LEU A 359 -10.26 -16.25 11.98
C LEU A 359 -10.08 -17.76 12.19
N GLN A 360 -8.88 -18.24 12.53
CA GLN A 360 -8.65 -19.66 12.80
C GLN A 360 -9.22 -20.11 14.14
N LEU A 361 -8.99 -19.31 15.19
CA LEU A 361 -9.27 -19.69 16.57
C LEU A 361 -10.70 -19.32 17.00
N LEU A 362 -11.18 -18.13 16.64
CA LEU A 362 -12.41 -17.57 17.18
C LEU A 362 -13.62 -17.79 16.27
N HIS A 363 -13.39 -17.97 14.96
CA HIS A 363 -14.50 -18.24 14.04
C HIS A 363 -15.23 -19.56 14.38
N PRO A 364 -14.54 -20.71 14.54
CA PRO A 364 -15.22 -21.97 14.86
C PRO A 364 -15.98 -21.90 16.18
N LEU A 365 -15.40 -21.29 17.20
CA LEU A 365 -16.00 -21.14 18.54
C LEU A 365 -17.29 -20.34 18.50
N ILE A 366 -17.33 -19.22 17.78
CA ILE A 366 -18.53 -18.37 17.69
C ILE A 366 -19.61 -19.02 16.83
N THR A 367 -19.22 -19.77 15.80
CA THR A 367 -20.18 -20.48 14.96
C THR A 367 -20.78 -21.72 15.64
N SER A 368 -20.06 -22.34 16.59
CA SER A 368 -20.55 -23.49 17.36
C SER A 368 -21.33 -23.11 18.62
N THR A 369 -21.13 -21.91 19.20
CA THR A 369 -21.92 -21.50 20.38
C THR A 369 -23.36 -21.10 20.06
N SER A 370 -23.69 -20.79 18.80
CA SER A 370 -25.07 -20.43 18.42
C SER A 370 -26.00 -21.64 18.29
N THR A 371 -25.51 -22.88 18.39
CA THR A 371 -26.30 -24.11 18.19
C THR A 371 -26.71 -24.86 19.47
N LYS A 372 -26.52 -24.31 20.68
CA LYS A 372 -27.10 -24.90 21.90
C LYS A 372 -27.81 -23.85 22.76
N THR A 373 -29.02 -23.48 22.35
CA THR A 373 -30.00 -22.97 23.30
C THR A 373 -30.55 -24.17 24.07
N LEU A 374 -29.88 -24.55 25.17
CA LEU A 374 -30.44 -25.52 26.10
C LEU A 374 -31.69 -24.89 26.72
N GLN A 375 -32.87 -25.39 26.33
CA GLN A 375 -34.09 -25.17 27.10
C GLN A 375 -33.89 -25.83 28.47
N VAL A 376 -33.56 -25.03 29.47
CA VAL A 376 -33.68 -25.46 30.86
C VAL A 376 -35.15 -25.40 31.21
N ASN A 377 -35.82 -26.56 31.20
CA ASN A 377 -37.14 -26.70 31.78
C ASN A 377 -37.03 -26.45 33.30
N SER A 378 -37.73 -25.43 33.77
CA SER A 378 -37.71 -24.91 35.13
C SER A 378 -38.52 -25.75 36.14
N ASN A 379 -38.47 -27.09 36.04
CA ASN A 379 -39.23 -27.98 36.93
C ASN A 379 -38.44 -29.06 37.68
N ASP A 380 -37.13 -29.22 37.47
CA ASP A 380 -36.35 -30.29 38.14
C ASP A 380 -35.47 -29.79 39.30
N LEU A 381 -36.00 -28.89 40.13
CA LEU A 381 -35.42 -28.57 41.43
C LEU A 381 -36.38 -28.94 42.56
N ASN A 382 -36.64 -30.24 42.71
CA ASN A 382 -37.10 -30.83 43.97
C ASN A 382 -36.96 -32.36 43.95
N GLY A 383 -36.09 -32.91 44.79
CA GLY A 383 -36.21 -34.32 45.20
C GLY A 383 -34.90 -35.08 45.43
N ASN A 384 -34.48 -35.10 46.69
CA ASN A 384 -33.85 -36.21 47.43
C ASN A 384 -32.65 -37.00 46.84
N SER A 385 -31.54 -36.85 47.56
CA SER A 385 -30.68 -37.91 48.12
C SER A 385 -30.84 -39.33 47.59
N SER A 386 -29.76 -39.92 47.08
CA SER A 386 -29.29 -41.27 47.44
C SER A 386 -27.89 -41.54 46.90
N SER A 387 -27.16 -42.33 47.67
CA SER A 387 -25.76 -42.73 47.61
C SER A 387 -25.46 -43.88 46.64
N CYS A 388 -24.15 -44.09 46.38
CA CYS A 388 -23.51 -45.36 45.97
C CYS A 388 -23.82 -45.79 44.51
N THR A 389 -22.97 -46.42 43.71
CA THR A 389 -21.71 -47.16 43.90
C THR A 389 -21.12 -47.43 42.51
N ASN A 390 -19.81 -47.69 42.44
CA ASN A 390 -19.16 -48.32 41.30
C ASN A 390 -19.86 -49.64 40.93
N ASN A 391 -19.92 -49.93 39.64
CA ASN A 391 -19.69 -51.26 39.08
C ASN A 391 -19.26 -51.11 37.61
N ASP A 392 -18.12 -51.71 37.31
CA ASP A 392 -17.72 -52.15 35.98
C ASP A 392 -18.77 -53.12 35.42
N ASP A 393 -18.99 -53.11 34.12
CA ASP A 393 -19.09 -54.34 33.30
C ASP A 393 -19.15 -53.98 31.80
N ASP A 394 -18.43 -54.81 31.05
CA ASP A 394 -18.33 -54.91 29.59
C ASP A 394 -19.70 -54.99 28.89
N ASP A 395 -19.82 -54.43 27.69
CA ASP A 395 -20.05 -55.25 26.49
C ASP A 395 -20.19 -54.44 25.20
N ASN A 396 -19.60 -55.00 24.14
CA ASN A 396 -19.78 -54.63 22.74
C ASN A 396 -21.26 -54.64 22.33
N ASN A 397 -21.68 -53.63 21.55
CA ASN A 397 -22.43 -53.92 20.33
C ASN A 397 -22.44 -52.74 19.36
N ASN A 398 -22.09 -53.05 18.11
CA ASN A 398 -22.41 -52.26 16.94
C ASN A 398 -23.93 -51.99 16.92
N ASN A 399 -24.32 -50.75 16.71
CA ASN A 399 -25.51 -50.44 15.94
C ASN A 399 -25.18 -49.24 15.05
N ASP A 400 -25.39 -49.49 13.76
CA ASP A 400 -25.55 -48.49 12.73
C ASP A 400 -26.65 -47.52 13.17
N ASP A 401 -26.31 -46.24 13.33
CA ASP A 401 -27.27 -45.14 13.23
C ASP A 401 -26.64 -44.16 12.23
N ASP A 402 -27.22 -44.16 11.03
CA ASP A 402 -27.03 -43.14 10.01
C ASP A 402 -27.45 -41.79 10.61
N ASP A 403 -26.47 -41.02 11.09
CA ASP A 403 -26.66 -39.58 11.36
C ASP A 403 -26.76 -38.88 10.00
N ASP A 404 -27.97 -38.90 9.43
CA ASP A 404 -28.43 -37.90 8.45
C ASP A 404 -28.41 -36.54 9.16
N ASP A 405 -27.24 -35.89 9.18
CA ASP A 405 -27.09 -34.46 9.41
C ASP A 405 -27.83 -33.72 8.28
N ASP A 406 -29.14 -33.56 8.45
CA ASP A 406 -29.94 -32.57 7.73
C ASP A 406 -29.37 -31.18 8.06
N ASP A 407 -28.35 -30.78 7.28
CA ASP A 407 -27.80 -29.44 7.21
C ASP A 407 -28.93 -28.47 6.85
N ASP A 408 -29.60 -27.92 7.86
CA ASP A 408 -30.42 -26.72 7.75
C ASP A 408 -29.52 -25.54 7.39
N ASP A 409 -29.24 -25.43 6.09
CA ASP A 409 -28.38 -24.45 5.42
C ASP A 409 -28.97 -23.01 5.45
N SER A 410 -29.99 -22.75 6.28
CA SER A 410 -30.77 -21.50 6.28
C SER A 410 -30.31 -20.45 7.30
N VAL A 411 -29.42 -20.78 8.25
CA VAL A 411 -28.83 -19.79 9.16
C VAL A 411 -27.44 -19.41 8.68
N GLU A 412 -27.35 -18.36 7.87
CA GLU A 412 -26.08 -17.77 7.43
C GLU A 412 -25.23 -17.42 8.68
N LYS A 413 -24.24 -18.28 8.97
CA LYS A 413 -23.39 -18.16 10.17
C LYS A 413 -22.62 -16.85 10.13
N ILE A 414 -23.12 -15.83 10.84
CA ILE A 414 -22.53 -14.50 10.96
C ILE A 414 -21.07 -14.63 11.46
N GLY A 415 -20.13 -14.11 10.67
CA GLY A 415 -18.69 -14.23 10.89
C GLY A 415 -18.16 -13.44 12.10
N PHE A 416 -16.98 -13.82 12.60
CA PHE A 416 -16.31 -13.20 13.76
C PHE A 416 -16.25 -11.67 13.68
N TYR A 417 -15.74 -11.12 12.58
CA TYR A 417 -15.57 -9.67 12.44
C TYR A 417 -16.88 -8.91 12.28
N GLN A 418 -17.96 -9.56 11.84
CA GLN A 418 -19.29 -8.97 11.84
C GLN A 418 -19.83 -8.76 13.27
N LYS A 419 -19.42 -9.59 14.24
CA LYS A 419 -19.79 -9.47 15.67
C LYS A 419 -18.77 -8.71 16.52
N LYS A 420 -17.56 -8.44 16.01
CA LYS A 420 -16.52 -7.72 16.75
C LYS A 420 -16.90 -6.27 17.01
N THR A 421 -16.61 -5.76 18.21
CA THR A 421 -16.59 -4.31 18.48
C THR A 421 -15.20 -3.77 18.16
N PHE A 422 -15.12 -2.73 17.34
CA PHE A 422 -13.85 -2.09 16.96
C PHE A 422 -13.61 -0.82 17.75
N PHE A 423 -12.35 -0.57 18.09
CA PHE A 423 -11.89 0.66 18.72
C PHE A 423 -10.85 1.30 17.82
N TYR A 424 -11.11 2.53 17.35
CA TYR A 424 -10.19 3.20 16.44
C TYR A 424 -10.24 4.73 16.57
N GLY A 425 -9.13 5.38 16.22
CA GLY A 425 -9.06 6.84 16.15
C GLY A 425 -9.76 7.34 14.91
N LEU A 426 -10.73 8.25 15.07
CA LEU A 426 -11.42 8.88 13.95
C LEU A 426 -11.24 10.40 14.01
N GLY A 427 -10.79 10.98 12.91
CA GLY A 427 -10.61 12.41 12.77
C GLY A 427 -11.95 13.15 12.67
N THR A 428 -12.03 14.34 13.27
CA THR A 428 -13.26 15.16 13.32
C THR A 428 -13.83 15.56 11.96
N ASN A 429 -13.01 15.60 10.91
CA ASN A 429 -13.50 15.98 9.57
C ASN A 429 -13.95 14.76 8.76
N HIS A 430 -13.96 13.56 9.34
CA HIS A 430 -14.46 12.36 8.67
C HIS A 430 -16.00 12.35 8.65
N ASN A 431 -16.61 11.95 7.54
CA ASN A 431 -18.07 11.98 7.36
C ASN A 431 -18.85 11.12 8.37
N LEU A 432 -18.23 10.04 8.86
CA LEU A 432 -18.80 9.19 9.93
C LEU A 432 -18.71 9.80 11.33
N PHE A 433 -17.86 10.81 11.55
CA PHE A 433 -17.46 11.23 12.89
C PHE A 433 -18.64 11.66 13.75
N GLU A 434 -19.44 12.61 13.29
CA GLU A 434 -20.56 13.17 14.06
C GLU A 434 -21.60 12.10 14.44
N GLN A 435 -21.92 11.19 13.51
CA GLN A 435 -22.91 10.15 13.75
C GLN A 435 -22.40 9.12 14.77
N LEU A 436 -21.15 8.68 14.64
CA LEU A 436 -20.56 7.72 15.57
C LEU A 436 -20.28 8.33 16.95
N TRP A 437 -19.80 9.57 16.99
CA TRP A 437 -19.46 10.25 18.24
C TRP A 437 -20.68 10.53 19.12
N LYS A 438 -21.83 10.87 18.51
CA LYS A 438 -23.09 11.09 19.23
C LYS A 438 -23.69 9.82 19.85
N ASN A 439 -23.24 8.64 19.41
CA ASN A 439 -23.75 7.33 19.85
C ASN A 439 -22.69 6.54 20.65
N GLN A 440 -21.68 7.23 21.23
CA GLN A 440 -20.63 6.60 22.04
C GLN A 440 -21.11 6.16 23.43
#